data_AF-A0A438WC59-F1
#
_entry.id   AF-A0A438WC59-F1
#
_cell.length_a   1.000
_cell.length_b   1.000
_cell.length_c   1.000
_cell.angle_alpha   90.00
_cell.angle_beta   90.00
_cell.angle_gamma   90.00
#
_symmetry.space_group_name_H-M   'P 1'
#
loop_
_entity.id
_entity.type
_entity.pdbx_description
1 polymer ?
#
loop_
_entity_poly.entity_id
_entity_poly.type
_entity_poly.pdbx_seq_one_letter_code
_entity_poly.pdbx_strand_id
1 'polypeptide(L)' 'MLENRVKTKQIFIGGVAIGGDAPISTQSMTFSKTADIESTKNQID' A
#
# COMPACT_ATOMS: atom_id res chain seq x y z
N MET A 1 9.89 19.42 10.06
CA MET A 1 9.91 19.02 8.65
C MET A 1 10.47 17.61 8.60
N LEU A 2 9.82 16.69 7.89
CA LEU A 2 10.29 15.29 7.81
C LEU A 2 11.73 15.29 7.28
N GLU A 3 12.61 14.53 7.92
CA GLU A 3 14.00 14.36 7.48
C GLU A 3 14.09 13.93 6.01
N ASN A 4 15.24 14.16 5.38
CA ASN A 4 15.48 13.73 4.01
C ASN A 4 15.30 12.22 3.88
N ARG A 5 14.37 11.81 3.00
CA ARG A 5 14.05 10.41 2.72
C ARG A 5 15.31 9.62 2.33
N VAL A 6 15.47 8.43 2.89
CA VAL A 6 16.60 7.53 2.56
C VAL A 6 16.54 7.14 1.08
N LYS A 7 17.69 7.21 0.40
CA LYS A 7 17.81 6.81 -1.01
C LYS A 7 17.56 5.31 -1.15
N THR A 8 16.52 4.94 -1.87
CA THR A 8 16.08 3.56 -2.10
C THR A 8 15.84 3.30 -3.57
N LYS A 9 15.84 2.03 -4.00
CA LYS A 9 15.40 1.65 -5.35
C LYS A 9 13.90 1.90 -5.47
N GLN A 10 13.45 2.34 -6.64
CA GLN A 10 12.02 2.38 -6.96
C GLN A 10 11.56 1.00 -7.45
N ILE A 11 10.44 0.53 -6.92
CA ILE A 11 9.75 -0.69 -7.35
C ILE A 11 8.27 -0.39 -7.63
N PHE A 12 7.59 -1.30 -8.32
CA PHE A 12 6.16 -1.21 -8.56
C PHE A 12 5.43 -2.38 -7.91
N ILE A 13 4.35 -2.07 -7.16
CA ILE A 13 3.39 -3.05 -6.66
C ILE A 13 2.10 -2.82 -7.43
N GLY A 14 1.80 -3.70 -8.39
CA GLY A 14 0.78 -3.41 -9.41
C GLY A 14 1.12 -2.13 -10.16
N GLY A 15 0.21 -1.15 -10.17
CA GLY A 15 0.41 0.17 -10.78
C GLY A 15 1.02 1.24 -9.84
N VAL A 16 1.36 0.89 -8.59
CA VAL A 16 1.81 1.86 -7.58
C VAL A 16 3.32 1.85 -7.45
N ALA A 17 3.96 3.00 -7.66
CA ALA A 17 5.40 3.19 -7.46
C ALA A 17 5.73 3.38 -5.96
N ILE A 18 6.73 2.65 -5.45
CA ILE A 18 7.19 2.70 -4.06
C ILE A 18 8.72 2.85 -4.02
N GLY A 19 9.22 3.69 -3.11
CA GLY A 19 10.66 3.95 -2.97
C GLY A 19 11.16 5.04 -3.94
N GLY A 20 12.46 5.33 -3.91
CA GLY A 20 13.05 6.42 -4.69
C GLY A 20 12.36 7.76 -4.42
N ASP A 21 12.01 8.46 -5.50
CA ASP A 21 11.32 9.75 -5.47
C ASP A 21 9.79 9.64 -5.51
N ALA A 22 9.24 8.41 -5.46
CA ALA A 22 7.80 8.21 -5.38
C ALA A 22 7.23 8.70 -4.03
N PRO A 23 6.00 9.24 -4.00
CA PRO A 23 5.32 9.61 -2.77
C PRO A 23 5.26 8.46 -1.75
N ILE A 24 5.14 8.79 -0.45
CA ILE A 24 4.91 7.77 0.58
C ILE A 24 3.49 7.24 0.41
N SER A 25 3.35 5.96 0.05
CA SER A 25 2.06 5.29 -0.09
C SER A 25 1.46 4.91 1.26
N THR A 26 0.16 5.16 1.44
CA THR A 26 -0.61 4.63 2.58
C THR A 26 -1.04 3.19 2.29
N GLN A 27 -0.98 2.32 3.31
CA GLN A 27 -1.48 0.95 3.25
C GLN A 27 -2.46 0.70 4.41
N SER A 28 -3.35 -0.27 4.24
CA SER A 28 -4.28 -0.76 5.27
C SER A 28 -4.34 -2.29 5.22
N MET A 29 -5.16 -2.89 6.09
CA MET A 29 -5.38 -4.33 6.15
C MET A 29 -6.84 -4.62 6.51
N THR A 30 -7.44 -5.61 5.88
CA THR A 30 -8.81 -6.07 6.18
C THR A 30 -8.86 -6.80 7.52
N PHE A 31 -10.03 -6.79 8.18
CA PHE A 31 -10.28 -7.57 9.39
C PHE A 31 -11.34 -8.67 9.19
N SER A 32 -12.02 -8.69 8.03
CA SER A 32 -12.91 -9.79 7.64
C SER A 32 -12.17 -11.13 7.58
N LYS A 33 -12.91 -12.23 7.68
CA LYS A 33 -12.35 -13.56 7.40
C LYS A 33 -12.08 -13.66 5.91
N THR A 34 -10.82 -13.87 5.49
CA THR A 34 -10.44 -13.89 4.06
C THR A 34 -11.23 -14.92 3.23
N ALA A 35 -11.67 -16.02 3.83
CA ALA A 35 -12.50 -17.02 3.15
C ALA A 35 -13.93 -16.53 2.87
N ASP A 36 -14.40 -15.51 3.57
CA ASP A 36 -15.64 -14.79 3.28
C ASP A 36 -15.37 -13.74 2.20
N ILE A 37 -15.63 -14.14 0.96
CA ILE A 37 -15.34 -13.35 -0.24
C ILE A 37 -16.17 -12.06 -0.25
N GLU A 38 -17.45 -12.13 0.11
CA GLU A 38 -18.36 -10.98 0.05
C GLU A 38 -17.99 -9.94 1.11
N SER A 39 -17.79 -10.36 2.37
CA SER A 39 -17.39 -9.46 3.45
C SER A 39 -16.03 -8.80 3.17
N THR A 40 -15.06 -9.56 2.66
CA THR A 40 -13.70 -9.02 2.39
C THR A 40 -13.70 -8.04 1.23
N LYS A 41 -14.46 -8.31 0.18
CA LYS A 41 -14.58 -7.39 -0.95
C LYS A 41 -15.23 -6.07 -0.53
N ASN A 42 -16.34 -6.13 0.20
CA ASN A 42 -17.05 -4.94 0.69
C ASN A 42 -16.20 -4.05 1.62
N GLN A 43 -15.14 -4.59 2.24
CA GLN A 43 -14.22 -3.82 3.06
C GLN A 43 -13.15 -3.07 2.23
N ILE A 44 -12.87 -3.54 1.01
CA ILE A 44 -11.85 -2.97 0.13
C ILE A 44 -12.44 -1.91 -0.82
N ASP A 45 -13.70 -2.10 -1.24
CA ASP A 45 -14.46 -1.18 -2.09
C ASP A 45 -14.83 0.14 -1.36
#